data_AF-A0A814ZUX2-F1
#
_entry.id   AF-A0A814ZUX2-F1
#
_cell.length_a   1.000
_cell.length_b   1.000
_cell.length_c   1.000
_cell.angle_alpha   90.00
_cell.angle_beta   90.00
_cell.angle_gamma   90.00
#
_symmetry.space_group_name_H-M   'P 1'
#
loop_
_entity.id
_entity.type
_entity.pdbx_description
1 polymer ?
#
loop_
_entity_poly.entity_id
_entity_poly.type
_entity_poly.pdbx_seq_one_letter_code
_entity_poly.pdbx_strand_id
1 'polypeptide(L)'
;MRDIYFVLLIFVTNSKLINGFLFDKQGLILVPSVAFRDHSSTSNSLSSDWILYIQGWYYEENPFHALRMEKTLEVIIQKDLYQNRIKMFTADDKKREDVCIDGLNQEMCIRTDDDGHINNIFTMTNQEIELFRQSGGYDGKILFQVSVLNRNLQAIGDIYLCDDHGITFMSDIDDTIRIMNVTSLMRTLINTFSREFKAVSGMADIYRYWERKYNATFTYLTGAPDQLYPFLKEFLDREHFPSGSTHMRHFKWLNANFLDFFVSSTHAKKIDTLHMFLQSTYHRLFVLIGDIFQSDPDVYASIYAQYPNRIARIFIRKYKDDDNGQKRLETIFKDIPRTKWATFETGDDLPKDIFM
;
A
#
# COMPACT_ATOMS: atom_id res chain seq x y z
N MET A 1 -15.21 -19.72 30.17
CA MET A 1 -14.08 -19.18 29.38
C MET A 1 -14.33 -19.62 27.94
N ARG A 2 -15.34 -19.09 27.24
CA ARG A 2 -15.45 -17.75 26.61
C ARG A 2 -14.40 -17.50 25.53
N ASP A 3 -14.85 -17.72 24.28
CA ASP A 3 -14.71 -16.84 23.11
C ASP A 3 -13.35 -16.71 22.43
N ILE A 4 -13.07 -17.61 21.45
CA ILE A 4 -12.33 -17.29 20.21
C ILE A 4 -12.97 -18.07 19.05
N TYR A 5 -14.17 -17.66 18.65
CA TYR A 5 -14.71 -17.85 17.30
C TYR A 5 -15.09 -16.46 16.81
N PHE A 6 -14.24 -15.85 15.98
CA PHE A 6 -14.58 -14.61 15.29
C PHE A 6 -14.27 -14.76 13.80
N VAL A 7 -15.35 -15.02 13.06
CA VAL A 7 -15.67 -14.55 11.71
C VAL A 7 -14.63 -14.76 10.61
N LEU A 8 -14.72 -15.91 9.94
CA LEU A 8 -14.43 -16.04 8.51
C LEU A 8 -15.73 -16.48 7.83
N LEU A 9 -16.48 -15.53 7.28
CA LEU A 9 -17.75 -15.81 6.64
C LEU A 9 -17.89 -14.94 5.38
N ILE A 10 -17.43 -15.47 4.25
CA ILE A 10 -18.04 -15.21 2.93
C ILE A 10 -18.04 -16.54 2.16
N PHE A 11 -19.24 -17.00 1.85
CA PHE A 11 -19.55 -18.18 1.01
C PHE A 11 -19.17 -17.92 -0.45
N VAL A 12 -18.63 -18.94 -1.14
CA VAL A 12 -18.82 -19.09 -2.60
C VAL A 12 -19.09 -20.57 -2.91
N THR A 13 -20.36 -20.87 -3.21
CA THR A 13 -20.81 -22.17 -3.75
C THR A 13 -21.04 -22.07 -5.25
N ASN A 14 -20.12 -22.66 -6.04
CA ASN A 14 -20.35 -23.43 -7.27
C ASN A 14 -19.01 -23.51 -8.03
N SER A 15 -18.13 -24.41 -7.61
CA SER A 15 -16.87 -24.67 -8.31
C SER A 15 -16.79 -26.13 -8.72
N LYS A 16 -16.61 -26.38 -10.02
CA LYS A 16 -16.23 -27.72 -10.51
C LYS A 16 -14.76 -27.93 -10.18
N LEU A 17 -14.50 -28.81 -9.21
CA LEU A 17 -13.16 -29.26 -8.84
C LEU A 17 -12.67 -30.31 -9.84
N ILE A 18 -11.53 -30.06 -10.48
CA ILE A 18 -10.71 -31.10 -11.10
C ILE A 18 -9.25 -30.79 -10.75
N ASN A 19 -8.53 -31.75 -10.15
CA ASN A 19 -7.13 -31.63 -9.73
C ASN A 19 -6.81 -30.44 -8.80
N GLY A 20 -7.72 -30.08 -7.88
CA GLY A 20 -7.48 -29.00 -6.91
C GLY A 20 -7.51 -27.57 -7.49
N PHE A 21 -7.83 -27.43 -8.78
CA PHE A 21 -8.12 -26.13 -9.40
C PHE A 21 -9.62 -25.85 -9.32
N LEU A 22 -9.99 -24.70 -8.74
CA LEU A 22 -11.29 -24.09 -8.98
C LEU A 22 -11.20 -23.36 -10.33
N PHE A 23 -12.07 -23.73 -11.27
CA PHE A 23 -12.31 -22.91 -12.47
C PHE A 23 -13.21 -21.73 -12.10
N ASP A 24 -12.92 -20.55 -12.68
CA ASP A 24 -13.76 -19.34 -12.68
C ASP A 24 -14.00 -18.68 -11.29
N LYS A 25 -13.02 -18.74 -10.40
CA LYS A 25 -13.12 -18.01 -9.12
C LYS A 25 -12.88 -16.53 -9.35
N GLN A 26 -13.98 -15.78 -9.33
CA GLN A 26 -13.98 -14.31 -9.33
C GLN A 26 -13.72 -13.76 -7.92
N GLY A 27 -13.04 -12.62 -7.85
CA GLY A 27 -12.70 -11.98 -6.58
C GLY A 27 -12.61 -10.47 -6.69
N LEU A 28 -12.79 -9.81 -5.55
CA LEU A 28 -12.65 -8.36 -5.43
C LEU A 28 -11.57 -8.05 -4.40
N ILE A 29 -10.62 -7.19 -4.78
CA ILE A 29 -9.65 -6.62 -3.85
C ILE A 29 -9.94 -5.13 -3.72
N LEU A 30 -10.03 -4.64 -2.49
CA LEU A 30 -10.07 -3.21 -2.19
C LEU A 30 -8.79 -2.87 -1.43
N VAL A 31 -8.04 -1.90 -1.95
CA VAL A 31 -6.79 -1.45 -1.33
C VAL A 31 -7.10 -0.20 -0.52
N PRO A 32 -6.78 -0.14 0.79
CA PRO A 32 -7.07 1.00 1.60
C PRO A 32 -6.49 2.27 1.03
N SER A 33 -7.33 3.30 0.98
CA SER A 33 -7.02 4.56 0.34
C SER A 33 -7.07 5.69 1.36
N VAL A 34 -7.05 6.92 0.88
CA VAL A 34 -7.02 8.14 1.67
C VAL A 34 -8.15 9.08 1.26
N ALA A 35 -8.60 9.90 2.20
CA ALA A 35 -9.43 11.07 1.94
C ALA A 35 -8.74 12.34 2.46
N PHE A 36 -8.91 13.44 1.74
CA PHE A 36 -8.37 14.75 2.09
C PHE A 36 -9.48 15.78 2.20
N ARG A 37 -9.19 16.91 2.86
CA ARG A 37 -10.05 18.09 2.83
C ARG A 37 -10.12 18.67 1.41
N ASP A 38 -11.32 19.05 0.98
CA ASP A 38 -11.55 19.81 -0.23
C ASP A 38 -11.30 21.29 0.03
N HIS A 39 -10.26 21.82 -0.62
CA HIS A 39 -9.86 23.22 -0.51
C HIS A 39 -10.42 24.11 -1.62
N SER A 40 -11.23 23.56 -2.53
CA SER A 40 -11.80 24.31 -3.65
C SER A 40 -12.91 25.30 -3.21
N SER A 41 -13.56 25.05 -2.06
CA SER A 41 -14.60 25.90 -1.51
C SER A 41 -14.04 26.83 -0.41
N THR A 42 -13.93 28.12 -0.72
CA THR A 42 -13.21 29.14 0.07
C THR A 42 -13.96 29.69 1.29
N SER A 43 -14.96 28.99 1.85
CA SER A 43 -15.70 29.45 3.03
C SER A 43 -15.44 28.56 4.26
N ASN A 44 -14.55 29.02 5.14
CA ASN A 44 -14.17 28.44 6.44
C ASN A 44 -13.55 27.03 6.40
N SER A 45 -12.25 26.95 6.71
CA SER A 45 -11.45 25.72 6.75
C SER A 45 -11.90 24.66 7.77
N LEU A 46 -12.84 24.97 8.66
CA LEU A 46 -13.40 24.04 9.64
C LEU A 46 -14.64 23.29 9.12
N SER A 47 -15.13 23.65 7.94
CA SER A 47 -16.30 23.04 7.29
C SER A 47 -16.03 22.54 5.88
N SER A 48 -14.76 22.40 5.49
CA SER A 48 -14.42 21.86 4.17
C SER A 48 -14.94 20.43 4.03
N ASP A 49 -15.58 20.20 2.89
CA ASP A 49 -15.97 18.88 2.43
C ASP A 49 -14.72 18.02 2.22
N TRP A 50 -14.92 16.74 1.93
CA TRP A 50 -13.85 15.76 1.80
C TRP A 50 -13.85 15.15 0.42
N ILE A 51 -12.65 14.95 -0.12
CA ILE A 51 -12.41 14.21 -1.36
C ILE A 51 -11.91 12.82 -0.96
N LEU A 52 -12.70 11.79 -1.24
CA LEU A 52 -12.41 10.40 -0.92
C LEU A 52 -11.96 9.69 -2.19
N TYR A 53 -10.83 8.99 -2.09
CA TYR A 53 -10.30 8.19 -3.19
C TYR A 53 -10.64 6.73 -2.95
N ILE A 54 -11.18 6.05 -3.95
CA ILE A 54 -11.45 4.62 -3.92
C ILE A 54 -10.59 3.93 -4.95
N GLN A 55 -9.97 2.81 -4.54
CA GLN A 55 -9.18 1.96 -5.40
C GLN A 55 -9.47 0.48 -5.11
N GLY A 56 -9.57 -0.32 -6.17
CA GLY A 56 -9.80 -1.75 -6.09
C GLY A 56 -9.57 -2.44 -7.42
N TRP A 57 -9.65 -3.77 -7.41
CA TRP A 57 -9.48 -4.62 -8.57
C TRP A 57 -10.50 -5.76 -8.55
N TYR A 58 -11.23 -5.90 -9.65
CA TYR A 58 -12.12 -7.01 -9.91
C TYR A 58 -11.46 -7.96 -10.90
N TYR A 59 -11.31 -9.22 -10.49
CA TYR A 59 -10.51 -10.20 -11.22
C TYR A 59 -11.16 -11.59 -11.25
N GLU A 60 -10.64 -12.44 -12.11
CA GLU A 60 -10.98 -13.85 -12.24
C GLU A 60 -9.71 -14.69 -12.32
N GLU A 61 -9.60 -15.69 -11.44
CA GLU A 61 -8.47 -16.62 -11.48
C GLU A 61 -8.45 -17.38 -12.81
N ASN A 62 -7.29 -17.40 -13.48
CA ASN A 62 -7.08 -18.18 -14.69
C ASN A 62 -6.12 -19.35 -14.42
N PRO A 63 -6.62 -20.59 -14.30
CA PRO A 63 -5.80 -21.78 -14.03
C PRO A 63 -4.72 -22.04 -15.08
N PHE A 64 -4.98 -21.72 -16.35
CA PHE A 64 -4.02 -21.95 -17.43
C PHE A 64 -2.86 -20.95 -17.37
N HIS A 65 -3.15 -19.67 -17.11
CA HIS A 65 -2.11 -18.67 -16.88
C HIS A 65 -1.29 -18.99 -15.63
N ALA A 66 -1.95 -19.38 -14.55
CA ALA A 66 -1.30 -19.79 -13.30
C ALA A 66 -0.36 -20.98 -13.52
N LEU A 67 -0.84 -22.05 -14.17
CA LEU A 67 -0.03 -23.23 -14.45
C LEU A 67 1.18 -22.92 -15.36
N ARG A 68 0.99 -22.08 -16.39
CA ARG A 68 2.08 -21.65 -17.28
C ARG A 68 3.15 -20.89 -16.51
N MET A 69 2.73 -19.97 -15.65
CA MET A 69 3.63 -19.19 -14.80
C MET A 69 4.35 -20.08 -13.79
N GLU A 70 3.63 -20.98 -13.13
CA GLU A 70 4.18 -21.96 -12.19
C GLU A 70 5.32 -22.76 -12.83
N LYS A 71 5.10 -23.36 -14.01
CA LYS A 71 6.14 -24.11 -14.72
C LYS A 71 7.34 -23.24 -15.09
N THR A 72 7.11 -21.99 -15.43
CA THR A 72 8.19 -21.03 -15.72
C THR A 72 9.01 -20.72 -14.47
N LEU A 73 8.34 -20.44 -13.34
CA LEU A 73 8.98 -20.13 -12.07
C LEU A 73 9.67 -21.34 -11.44
N GLU A 74 9.15 -22.56 -11.60
CA GLU A 74 9.79 -23.79 -11.11
C GLU A 74 11.19 -23.96 -11.72
N VAL A 75 11.33 -23.68 -13.03
CA VAL A 75 12.62 -23.75 -13.74
C VAL A 75 13.61 -22.71 -13.22
N ILE A 76 13.11 -21.50 -12.90
CA ILE A 76 13.93 -20.36 -12.49
C ILE A 76 14.32 -20.44 -11.00
N ILE A 77 13.34 -20.69 -10.13
CA ILE A 77 13.47 -20.60 -8.67
C ILE A 77 13.94 -21.93 -8.06
N GLN A 78 13.54 -23.08 -8.62
CA GLN A 78 13.89 -24.42 -8.14
C GLN A 78 13.57 -24.64 -6.65
N LYS A 79 12.42 -24.14 -6.20
CA LYS A 79 11.88 -24.28 -4.84
C LYS A 79 10.37 -24.42 -4.90
N ASP A 80 9.77 -24.85 -3.79
CA ASP A 80 8.33 -24.84 -3.61
C ASP A 80 7.77 -23.42 -3.79
N LEU A 81 6.64 -23.33 -4.50
CA LEU A 81 6.00 -22.08 -4.87
C LEU A 81 4.69 -21.89 -4.10
N TYR A 82 4.45 -20.66 -3.66
CA TYR A 82 3.17 -20.21 -3.11
C TYR A 82 2.18 -20.03 -4.26
N GLN A 83 1.41 -21.09 -4.54
CA GLN A 83 0.42 -21.12 -5.62
C GLN A 83 -0.58 -19.97 -5.56
N ASN A 84 -1.02 -19.58 -4.38
CA ASN A 84 -1.96 -18.46 -4.23
C ASN A 84 -1.36 -17.15 -4.77
N ARG A 85 -0.06 -16.90 -4.56
CA ARG A 85 0.59 -15.69 -5.09
C ARG A 85 0.69 -15.72 -6.60
N ILE A 86 0.98 -16.89 -7.18
CA ILE A 86 1.00 -17.08 -8.63
C ILE A 86 -0.39 -16.82 -9.22
N LYS A 87 -1.43 -17.46 -8.67
CA LYS A 87 -2.81 -17.30 -9.13
C LYS A 87 -3.25 -15.84 -9.15
N MET A 88 -2.96 -15.10 -8.08
CA MET A 88 -3.28 -13.67 -8.01
C MET A 88 -2.51 -12.86 -9.05
N PHE A 89 -1.23 -13.17 -9.24
CA PHE A 89 -0.37 -12.46 -10.17
C PHE A 89 -0.76 -12.67 -11.64
N THR A 90 -1.36 -13.83 -11.95
CA THR A 90 -1.77 -14.23 -13.31
C THR A 90 -3.27 -14.17 -13.53
N ALA A 91 -4.03 -13.57 -12.60
CA ALA A 91 -5.47 -13.48 -12.72
C ALA A 91 -5.83 -12.53 -13.87
N ASP A 92 -6.96 -12.81 -14.52
CA ASP A 92 -7.47 -11.99 -15.61
C ASP A 92 -8.33 -10.85 -15.06
N ASP A 93 -8.19 -9.69 -15.67
CA ASP A 93 -8.96 -8.51 -15.32
C ASP A 93 -10.42 -8.64 -15.76
N LYS A 94 -11.36 -8.28 -14.87
CA LYS A 94 -12.79 -8.19 -15.21
C LYS A 94 -13.14 -6.79 -15.69
N LYS A 95 -12.92 -6.59 -16.98
CA LYS A 95 -12.98 -5.29 -17.68
C LYS A 95 -14.42 -4.88 -17.97
N ARG A 96 -14.71 -3.58 -17.81
CA ARG A 96 -16.01 -2.97 -18.17
C ARG A 96 -17.20 -3.66 -17.50
N GLU A 97 -17.01 -4.25 -16.33
CA GLU A 97 -18.07 -4.86 -15.54
C GLU A 97 -18.70 -3.83 -14.60
N ASP A 98 -20.00 -3.94 -14.37
CA ASP A 98 -20.74 -3.03 -13.50
C ASP A 98 -20.52 -3.41 -12.02
N VAL A 99 -20.06 -2.44 -11.23
CA VAL A 99 -19.87 -2.57 -9.78
C VAL A 99 -20.53 -1.39 -9.07
N CYS A 100 -21.13 -1.63 -7.91
CA CYS A 100 -21.80 -0.61 -7.11
C CYS A 100 -21.05 -0.37 -5.81
N ILE A 101 -20.87 0.89 -5.47
CA ILE A 101 -20.14 1.39 -4.31
C ILE A 101 -21.18 1.92 -3.31
N ASP A 102 -21.22 1.30 -2.15
CA ASP A 102 -22.17 1.53 -1.06
C ASP A 102 -21.44 1.92 0.24
N GLY A 103 -22.21 2.27 1.27
CA GLY A 103 -21.66 2.65 2.58
C GLY A 103 -21.13 4.08 2.63
N LEU A 104 -21.40 4.86 1.59
CA LEU A 104 -21.22 6.31 1.54
C LEU A 104 -22.60 6.98 1.51
N ASN A 105 -22.66 8.32 1.48
CA ASN A 105 -23.94 9.07 1.46
C ASN A 105 -24.87 8.68 0.29
N GLN A 106 -24.31 8.17 -0.80
CA GLN A 106 -25.07 7.74 -1.97
C GLN A 106 -24.47 6.46 -2.56
N GLU A 107 -25.33 5.51 -2.95
CA GLU A 107 -24.94 4.38 -3.79
C GLU A 107 -24.58 4.86 -5.20
N MET A 108 -23.43 4.41 -5.70
CA MET A 108 -22.98 4.74 -7.04
C MET A 108 -22.47 3.49 -7.76
N CYS A 109 -23.06 3.20 -8.91
CA CYS A 109 -22.57 2.16 -9.79
C CYS A 109 -21.66 2.75 -10.87
N ILE A 110 -20.49 2.14 -11.02
CA ILE A 110 -19.49 2.47 -12.04
C ILE A 110 -19.14 1.22 -12.84
N ARG A 111 -18.36 1.40 -13.90
CA ARG A 111 -17.75 0.30 -14.64
C ARG A 111 -16.28 0.21 -14.33
N THR A 112 -15.78 -1.01 -14.15
CA THR A 112 -14.34 -1.25 -14.08
C THR A 112 -13.67 -0.81 -15.38
N ASP A 113 -12.43 -0.34 -15.28
CA ASP A 113 -11.68 0.09 -16.46
C ASP A 113 -11.20 -1.11 -17.31
N ASP A 114 -10.39 -0.82 -18.34
CA ASP A 114 -9.84 -1.83 -19.25
C ASP A 114 -8.80 -2.74 -18.58
N ASP A 115 -8.48 -2.52 -17.30
CA ASP A 115 -7.60 -3.34 -16.46
C ASP A 115 -8.35 -3.90 -15.24
N GLY A 116 -9.69 -3.88 -15.27
CA GLY A 116 -10.52 -4.45 -14.20
C GLY A 116 -10.45 -3.65 -12.90
N HIS A 117 -9.85 -2.47 -12.92
CA HIS A 117 -9.71 -1.63 -11.75
C HIS A 117 -10.94 -0.77 -11.49
N ILE A 118 -11.12 -0.51 -10.20
CA ILE A 118 -12.15 0.33 -9.63
C ILE A 118 -11.41 1.55 -9.12
N ASN A 119 -11.47 2.66 -9.84
CA ASN A 119 -10.89 3.93 -9.41
C ASN A 119 -11.97 4.99 -9.48
N ASN A 120 -12.27 5.62 -8.35
CA ASN A 120 -13.27 6.66 -8.31
C ASN A 120 -13.00 7.69 -7.21
N ILE A 121 -13.54 8.88 -7.40
CA ILE A 121 -13.44 9.99 -6.45
C ILE A 121 -14.84 10.35 -5.99
N PHE A 122 -15.01 10.45 -4.68
CA PHE A 122 -16.27 10.86 -4.05
C PHE A 122 -16.06 12.16 -3.28
N THR A 123 -17.10 12.98 -3.22
CA THR A 123 -17.16 14.10 -2.30
C THR A 123 -18.16 13.81 -1.20
N MET A 124 -17.79 14.10 0.05
CA MET A 124 -18.70 14.01 1.19
C MET A 124 -18.59 15.26 2.04
N THR A 125 -19.71 15.72 2.58
CA THR A 125 -19.67 16.87 3.48
C THR A 125 -19.00 16.52 4.79
N ASN A 126 -18.46 17.50 5.51
CA ASN A 126 -17.88 17.24 6.83
C ASN A 126 -18.90 16.60 7.80
N GLN A 127 -20.18 16.97 7.70
CA GLN A 127 -21.24 16.38 8.52
C GLN A 127 -21.44 14.89 8.21
N GLU A 128 -21.39 14.50 6.93
CA GLU A 128 -21.47 13.10 6.53
C GLU A 128 -20.26 12.31 7.03
N ILE A 129 -19.04 12.85 6.89
CA ILE A 129 -17.84 12.21 7.42
C ILE A 129 -17.98 11.91 8.91
N GLU A 130 -18.44 12.86 9.72
CA GLU A 130 -18.62 12.62 11.16
C GLU A 130 -19.67 11.54 11.49
N LEU A 131 -20.67 11.33 10.63
CA LEU A 131 -21.64 10.24 10.80
C LEU A 131 -21.05 8.86 10.52
N PHE A 132 -20.12 8.77 9.57
CA PHE A 132 -19.50 7.51 9.14
C PHE A 132 -18.11 7.27 9.71
N ARG A 133 -17.50 8.25 10.39
CA ARG A 133 -16.15 8.17 10.96
C ARG A 133 -16.08 7.06 11.99
N GLN A 134 -15.15 6.15 11.79
CA GLN A 134 -14.83 5.06 12.71
C GLN A 134 -13.41 5.20 13.25
N SER A 135 -13.16 4.57 14.39
CA SER A 135 -11.80 4.35 14.88
C SER A 135 -11.00 3.48 13.91
N GLY A 136 -9.80 3.92 13.56
CA GLY A 136 -8.88 3.20 12.68
C GLY A 136 -7.93 4.18 11.99
N GLY A 137 -6.63 4.02 12.19
CA GLY A 137 -5.68 5.12 11.98
C GLY A 137 -5.96 6.29 12.93
N TYR A 138 -5.06 7.28 12.99
CA TYR A 138 -5.21 8.37 13.96
C TYR A 138 -6.37 9.32 13.66
N ASP A 139 -6.48 9.83 12.44
CA ASP A 139 -7.57 10.72 12.05
C ASP A 139 -8.90 9.95 11.86
N GLY A 140 -8.92 8.63 12.10
CA GLY A 140 -10.04 7.77 11.82
C GLY A 140 -10.14 7.35 10.35
N LYS A 141 -11.16 6.54 10.08
CA LYS A 141 -11.41 5.97 8.75
C LYS A 141 -12.90 5.87 8.47
N ILE A 142 -13.22 5.65 7.20
CA ILE A 142 -14.57 5.31 6.72
C ILE A 142 -14.52 3.93 6.09
N LEU A 143 -15.59 3.16 6.29
CA LEU A 143 -15.81 1.91 5.59
C LEU A 143 -16.75 2.14 4.41
N PHE A 144 -16.44 1.52 3.28
CA PHE A 144 -17.33 1.44 2.14
C PHE A 144 -17.43 -0.02 1.70
N GLN A 145 -18.50 -0.34 0.99
CA GLN A 145 -18.68 -1.65 0.39
C GLN A 145 -18.67 -1.51 -1.13
N VAL A 146 -18.12 -2.50 -1.81
CA VAL A 146 -18.29 -2.64 -3.25
C VAL A 146 -18.94 -3.97 -3.54
N SER A 147 -19.99 -3.96 -4.34
CA SER A 147 -20.70 -5.14 -4.82
C SER A 147 -20.61 -5.25 -6.35
N VAL A 148 -20.58 -6.46 -6.87
CA VAL A 148 -20.61 -6.71 -8.32
C VAL A 148 -22.05 -6.98 -8.74
N LEU A 149 -22.55 -6.23 -9.72
CA LEU A 149 -23.96 -6.31 -10.12
C LEU A 149 -24.28 -7.72 -10.66
N ASN A 150 -25.44 -8.25 -10.27
CA ASN A 150 -25.90 -9.61 -10.64
C ASN A 150 -24.97 -10.76 -10.20
N ARG A 151 -24.08 -10.51 -9.23
CA ARG A 151 -23.19 -11.53 -8.64
C ARG A 151 -23.30 -11.47 -7.12
N ASN A 152 -23.14 -12.62 -6.46
CA ASN A 152 -22.97 -12.65 -5.00
C ASN A 152 -21.49 -12.44 -4.65
N LEU A 153 -20.96 -11.28 -5.02
CA LEU A 153 -19.56 -10.90 -4.80
C LEU A 153 -19.51 -9.47 -4.28
N GLN A 154 -18.96 -9.30 -3.08
CA GLN A 154 -18.79 -8.01 -2.44
C GLN A 154 -17.52 -7.99 -1.58
N ALA A 155 -16.96 -6.81 -1.34
CA ALA A 155 -15.91 -6.61 -0.35
C ALA A 155 -16.09 -5.27 0.37
N ILE A 156 -15.49 -5.16 1.56
CA ILE A 156 -15.46 -3.94 2.37
C ILE A 156 -14.06 -3.35 2.27
N GLY A 157 -13.98 -2.04 2.04
CA GLY A 157 -12.74 -1.28 1.94
C GLY A 157 -12.64 -0.21 3.03
N ASP A 158 -11.40 0.20 3.31
CA ASP A 158 -11.07 1.27 4.24
C ASP A 158 -10.65 2.54 3.47
N ILE A 159 -11.11 3.70 3.93
CA ILE A 159 -10.62 5.01 3.50
C ILE A 159 -10.12 5.75 4.73
N TYR A 160 -8.82 5.97 4.83
CA TYR A 160 -8.22 6.68 5.95
C TYR A 160 -8.36 8.19 5.76
N LEU A 161 -8.85 8.88 6.79
CA LEU A 161 -8.94 10.33 6.76
C LEU A 161 -7.52 10.91 6.93
N CYS A 162 -7.22 11.97 6.20
CA CYS A 162 -5.95 12.69 6.30
C CYS A 162 -6.25 14.19 6.34
N ASP A 163 -6.35 14.72 7.55
CA ASP A 163 -6.69 16.13 7.77
C ASP A 163 -5.49 17.05 7.51
N ASP A 164 -5.73 18.37 7.43
CA ASP A 164 -4.70 19.36 7.10
C ASP A 164 -3.57 19.44 8.11
N HIS A 165 -3.84 19.08 9.36
CA HIS A 165 -2.91 19.09 10.48
C HIS A 165 -2.64 17.66 10.93
N GLY A 166 -1.44 17.42 11.45
CA GLY A 166 -1.04 16.13 12.02
C GLY A 166 0.31 15.68 11.48
N ILE A 167 0.66 14.42 11.76
CA ILE A 167 1.89 13.80 11.31
C ILE A 167 1.54 12.54 10.52
N THR A 168 2.11 12.41 9.32
CA THR A 168 2.02 11.19 8.51
C THR A 168 3.39 10.55 8.35
N PHE A 169 3.45 9.27 8.70
CA PHE A 169 4.59 8.40 8.41
C PHE A 169 4.34 7.74 7.06
N MET A 170 5.19 8.06 6.09
CA MET A 170 5.16 7.51 4.75
C MET A 170 6.29 6.51 4.61
N SER A 171 5.93 5.23 4.62
CA SER A 171 6.89 4.13 4.64
C SER A 171 6.86 3.36 3.33
N ASP A 172 8.02 3.16 2.73
CA ASP A 172 8.19 2.03 1.81
C ASP A 172 8.03 0.69 2.56
N ILE A 173 7.77 -0.39 1.81
CA ILE A 173 7.64 -1.74 2.36
C ILE A 173 8.93 -2.55 2.15
N ASP A 174 9.44 -2.59 0.94
CA ASP A 174 10.42 -3.58 0.49
C ASP A 174 11.85 -3.18 0.79
N ASP A 175 12.53 -4.02 1.58
CA ASP A 175 13.80 -3.71 2.22
C ASP A 175 13.77 -2.51 3.19
N THR A 176 12.57 -2.00 3.52
CA THR A 176 12.32 -1.01 4.59
C THR A 176 11.76 -1.68 5.84
N ILE A 177 10.56 -2.27 5.74
CA ILE A 177 9.91 -3.03 6.84
C ILE A 177 9.81 -4.53 6.55
N ARG A 178 9.94 -4.95 5.29
CA ARG A 178 9.93 -6.34 4.82
C ARG A 178 11.25 -6.67 4.17
N ILE A 179 11.89 -7.79 4.53
CA ILE A 179 13.14 -8.23 3.90
C ILE A 179 12.81 -8.80 2.50
N MET A 180 13.25 -8.11 1.45
CA MET A 180 12.89 -8.42 0.06
C MET A 180 14.12 -8.70 -0.84
N ASN A 181 15.26 -8.10 -0.54
CA ASN A 181 16.50 -8.16 -1.32
C ASN A 181 16.34 -7.75 -2.79
N VAL A 182 15.78 -6.57 -3.02
CA VAL A 182 15.38 -6.06 -4.34
C VAL A 182 16.55 -5.87 -5.31
N THR A 183 17.79 -5.78 -4.82
CA THR A 183 19.01 -5.68 -5.65
C THR A 183 19.33 -6.95 -6.46
N SER A 184 18.66 -8.06 -6.18
CA SER A 184 18.85 -9.32 -6.90
C SER A 184 17.50 -9.85 -7.40
N LEU A 185 17.28 -9.80 -8.72
CA LEU A 185 16.06 -10.31 -9.35
C LEU A 185 15.71 -11.74 -8.87
N MET A 186 16.70 -12.63 -8.78
CA MET A 186 16.47 -14.00 -8.29
C MET A 186 16.01 -14.02 -6.82
N ARG A 187 16.61 -13.22 -5.95
CA ARG A 187 16.16 -13.13 -4.54
C ARG A 187 14.77 -12.51 -4.45
N THR A 188 14.49 -11.48 -5.24
CA THR A 188 13.17 -10.85 -5.35
C THR A 188 12.10 -11.87 -5.75
N LEU A 189 12.37 -12.69 -6.77
CA LEU A 189 11.45 -13.74 -7.22
C LEU A 189 11.27 -14.82 -6.13
N ILE A 190 12.35 -15.30 -5.52
CA ILE A 190 12.29 -16.30 -4.44
C ILE A 190 11.51 -15.76 -3.23
N ASN A 191 11.76 -14.51 -2.83
CA ASN A 191 11.07 -13.89 -1.69
C ASN A 191 9.60 -13.59 -2.01
N THR A 192 9.28 -13.28 -3.28
CA THR A 192 7.90 -13.09 -3.74
C THR A 192 7.13 -14.41 -3.81
N PHE A 193 7.70 -15.45 -4.41
CA PHE A 193 6.93 -16.65 -4.80
C PHE A 193 7.24 -17.90 -3.99
N SER A 194 8.30 -17.94 -3.18
CA SER A 194 8.73 -19.16 -2.47
C SER A 194 9.03 -18.97 -0.99
N ARG A 195 8.92 -17.76 -0.44
CA ARG A 195 9.17 -17.53 0.98
C ARG A 195 8.06 -16.74 1.64
N GLU A 196 7.88 -17.04 2.92
CA GLU A 196 7.08 -16.19 3.79
C GLU A 196 7.70 -14.78 3.85
N PHE A 197 6.85 -13.75 3.89
CA PHE A 197 7.31 -12.38 4.08
C PHE A 197 7.86 -12.23 5.50
N LYS A 198 9.04 -11.63 5.64
CA LYS A 198 9.71 -11.47 6.94
C LYS A 198 9.88 -10.00 7.26
N ALA A 199 9.53 -9.62 8.49
CA ALA A 199 9.73 -8.25 8.94
C ALA A 199 11.21 -7.95 9.19
N VAL A 200 11.59 -6.70 8.99
CA VAL A 200 12.82 -6.14 9.55
C VAL A 200 12.61 -5.98 11.06
N SER A 201 13.56 -6.49 11.86
CA SER A 201 13.46 -6.52 13.32
C SER A 201 13.17 -5.13 13.91
N GLY A 202 12.29 -5.06 14.90
CA GLY A 202 11.95 -3.85 15.65
C GLY A 202 11.07 -2.83 14.91
N MET A 203 10.84 -2.97 13.60
CA MET A 203 10.12 -1.95 12.81
C MET A 203 8.66 -1.79 13.25
N ALA A 204 7.97 -2.90 13.49
CA ALA A 204 6.58 -2.84 13.92
C ALA A 204 6.44 -2.21 15.32
N ASP A 205 7.38 -2.47 16.23
CA ASP A 205 7.41 -1.88 17.57
C ASP A 205 7.59 -0.36 17.53
N ILE A 206 8.59 0.13 16.78
CA ILE A 206 8.83 1.56 16.68
C ILE A 206 7.70 2.29 15.94
N TYR A 207 7.09 1.67 14.92
CA TYR A 207 5.94 2.25 14.22
C TYR A 207 4.72 2.37 15.15
N ARG A 208 4.37 1.31 15.90
CA ARG A 208 3.30 1.36 16.89
C ARG A 208 3.56 2.37 18.01
N TYR A 209 4.84 2.56 18.37
CA TYR A 209 5.23 3.57 19.35
C TYR A 209 5.01 4.98 18.80
N TRP A 210 5.43 5.25 17.56
CA TRP A 210 5.22 6.54 16.90
C TRP A 210 3.75 6.85 16.65
N GLU A 211 2.96 5.86 16.21
CA GLU A 211 1.51 5.97 16.05
C GLU A 211 0.86 6.52 17.33
N ARG A 212 1.17 5.90 18.48
CA ARG A 212 0.62 6.28 19.79
C ARG A 212 1.17 7.60 20.33
N LYS A 213 2.47 7.83 20.18
CA LYS A 213 3.15 9.01 20.74
C LYS A 213 2.77 10.28 20.01
N TYR A 214 2.75 10.20 18.69
CA TYR A 214 2.53 11.35 17.82
C TYR A 214 1.14 11.43 17.28
N ASN A 215 0.28 10.48 17.63
CA ASN A 215 -1.09 10.50 17.16
C ASN A 215 -1.04 10.59 15.62
N ALA A 216 -0.35 9.62 15.00
CA ALA A 216 0.11 9.73 13.63
C ALA A 216 -0.64 8.80 12.68
N THR A 217 -0.78 9.22 11.43
CA THR A 217 -1.32 8.38 10.36
C THR A 217 -0.18 7.68 9.63
N PHE A 218 -0.45 6.47 9.12
CA PHE A 218 0.50 5.71 8.32
C PHE A 218 0.01 5.59 6.88
N THR A 219 0.96 5.70 5.96
CA THR A 219 0.76 5.49 4.53
C THR A 219 1.90 4.62 4.02
N TYR A 220 1.57 3.50 3.38
CA TYR A 220 2.53 2.58 2.80
C TYR A 220 2.69 2.83 1.30
N LEU A 221 3.93 3.02 0.84
CA LEU A 221 4.29 3.37 -0.54
C LEU A 221 5.16 2.26 -1.15
N THR A 222 4.55 1.26 -1.78
CA THR A 222 5.30 0.09 -2.26
C THR A 222 5.42 0.01 -3.78
N GLY A 223 6.59 -0.44 -4.25
CA GLY A 223 6.80 -0.83 -5.64
C GLY A 223 6.19 -2.18 -6.03
N ALA A 224 5.62 -2.91 -5.06
CA ALA A 224 4.99 -4.18 -5.29
C ALA A 224 3.77 -4.05 -6.22
N PRO A 225 3.48 -5.09 -7.03
CA PRO A 225 2.26 -5.16 -7.82
C PRO A 225 1.03 -5.16 -6.91
N ASP A 226 -0.01 -4.44 -7.31
CA ASP A 226 -1.33 -4.43 -6.66
C ASP A 226 -1.91 -5.83 -6.42
N GLN A 227 -1.65 -6.81 -7.29
CA GLN A 227 -2.09 -8.20 -7.09
C GLN A 227 -1.52 -8.86 -5.81
N LEU A 228 -0.42 -8.35 -5.26
CA LEU A 228 0.15 -8.86 -4.01
C LEU A 228 -0.46 -8.24 -2.76
N TYR A 229 -1.42 -7.31 -2.90
CA TYR A 229 -2.02 -6.62 -1.76
C TYR A 229 -2.55 -7.57 -0.67
N PRO A 230 -3.31 -8.65 -0.95
CA PRO A 230 -3.83 -9.51 0.11
C PRO A 230 -2.73 -10.14 0.99
N PHE A 231 -1.61 -10.53 0.38
CA PHE A 231 -0.48 -11.12 1.08
C PHE A 231 0.33 -10.07 1.86
N LEU A 232 0.41 -8.85 1.34
CA LEU A 232 1.00 -7.73 2.06
C LEU A 232 0.15 -7.33 3.26
N LYS A 233 -1.19 -7.32 3.11
CA LYS A 233 -2.12 -7.06 4.21
C LYS A 233 -1.99 -8.10 5.31
N GLU A 234 -1.99 -9.38 4.96
CA GLU A 234 -1.76 -10.48 5.91
C GLU A 234 -0.43 -10.30 6.66
N PHE A 235 0.64 -9.94 5.95
CA PHE A 235 1.93 -9.64 6.57
C PHE A 235 1.86 -8.45 7.53
N LEU A 236 1.28 -7.33 7.12
CA LEU A 236 1.16 -6.14 7.97
C LEU A 236 0.36 -6.43 9.25
N ASP A 237 -0.74 -7.18 9.12
CA ASP A 237 -1.59 -7.57 10.25
C ASP A 237 -0.89 -8.52 11.22
N ARG A 238 -0.23 -9.55 10.68
CA ARG A 238 0.48 -10.58 11.45
C ARG A 238 1.63 -9.98 12.25
N GLU A 239 2.38 -9.05 11.66
CA GLU A 239 3.48 -8.36 12.33
C GLU A 239 3.01 -7.17 13.18
N HIS A 240 1.71 -6.89 13.18
CA HIS A 240 1.05 -5.82 13.93
C HIS A 240 1.57 -4.42 13.57
N PHE A 241 1.81 -4.15 12.29
CA PHE A 241 2.07 -2.80 11.83
C PHE A 241 0.81 -1.92 11.98
N PRO A 242 0.97 -0.60 12.20
CA PRO A 242 -0.14 0.35 12.17
C PRO A 242 -0.98 0.22 10.91
N SER A 243 -2.30 0.37 11.06
CA SER A 243 -3.18 0.38 9.90
C SER A 243 -3.08 1.72 9.16
N GLY A 244 -3.20 1.70 7.83
CA GLY A 244 -2.99 2.89 7.03
C GLY A 244 -3.33 2.71 5.55
N SER A 245 -3.30 3.82 4.80
CA SER A 245 -3.51 3.77 3.35
C SER A 245 -2.33 3.05 2.68
N THR A 246 -2.58 2.41 1.53
CA THR A 246 -1.56 1.68 0.78
C THR A 246 -1.60 2.10 -0.68
N HIS A 247 -0.45 2.51 -1.22
CA HIS A 247 -0.29 2.91 -2.60
C HIS A 247 0.71 1.97 -3.28
N MET A 248 0.25 1.29 -4.32
CA MET A 248 0.98 0.21 -4.98
C MET A 248 1.26 0.56 -6.44
N ARG A 249 2.13 -0.24 -7.08
CA ARG A 249 2.41 -0.11 -8.50
C ARG A 249 1.46 -0.99 -9.30
N HIS A 250 0.83 -0.40 -10.30
CA HIS A 250 0.00 -1.16 -11.21
C HIS A 250 0.84 -2.08 -12.09
N PHE A 251 0.42 -3.34 -12.20
CA PHE A 251 1.05 -4.34 -13.04
C PHE A 251 0.03 -4.98 -13.97
N LYS A 252 0.39 -5.12 -15.26
CA LYS A 252 -0.42 -5.81 -16.26
C LYS A 252 0.27 -7.09 -16.71
N TRP A 253 -0.25 -8.24 -16.30
CA TRP A 253 0.33 -9.55 -16.61
C TRP A 253 0.52 -9.80 -18.12
N LEU A 254 -0.45 -9.40 -18.96
CA LEU A 254 -0.45 -9.70 -20.40
C LEU A 254 0.37 -8.72 -21.26
N ASN A 255 0.75 -7.56 -20.73
CA ASN A 255 1.39 -6.48 -21.49
C ASN A 255 2.80 -6.09 -21.00
N ALA A 256 3.20 -6.57 -19.82
CA ALA A 256 4.52 -6.29 -19.26
C ALA A 256 5.44 -7.50 -19.44
N ASN A 257 6.70 -7.24 -19.76
CA ASN A 257 7.73 -8.25 -19.55
C ASN A 257 7.84 -8.45 -18.02
N PHE A 258 7.31 -9.58 -17.54
CA PHE A 258 7.15 -9.89 -16.11
C PHE A 258 8.40 -9.59 -15.28
N LEU A 259 9.58 -9.95 -15.80
CA LEU A 259 10.85 -9.72 -15.12
C LEU A 259 11.25 -8.23 -15.09
N ASP A 260 10.97 -7.49 -16.16
CA ASP A 260 11.29 -6.06 -16.27
C ASP A 260 10.53 -5.26 -15.21
N PHE A 261 9.31 -5.67 -14.86
CA PHE A 261 8.57 -5.05 -13.77
C PHE A 261 9.39 -5.04 -12.47
N PHE A 262 9.97 -6.18 -12.05
CA PHE A 262 10.73 -6.29 -10.80
C PHE A 262 12.02 -5.48 -10.77
N VAL A 263 12.55 -5.06 -11.93
CA VAL A 263 13.75 -4.22 -12.02
C VAL A 263 13.45 -2.77 -12.40
N SER A 264 12.23 -2.48 -12.85
CA SER A 264 11.80 -1.13 -13.24
C SER A 264 11.73 -0.17 -12.05
N SER A 265 12.08 1.10 -12.29
CA SER A 265 12.10 2.14 -11.28
C SER A 265 10.71 2.44 -10.71
N THR A 266 10.67 2.73 -9.40
CA THR A 266 9.47 3.13 -8.65
C THR A 266 9.35 4.65 -8.48
N HIS A 267 10.32 5.41 -9.00
CA HIS A 267 10.52 6.82 -8.72
C HIS A 267 9.30 7.70 -9.05
N ALA A 268 8.77 7.62 -10.28
CA ALA A 268 7.67 8.49 -10.72
C ALA A 268 6.42 8.31 -9.84
N LYS A 269 6.01 7.06 -9.60
CA LYS A 269 4.83 6.74 -8.79
C LYS A 269 4.97 7.20 -7.34
N LYS A 270 6.17 7.07 -6.74
CA LYS A 270 6.43 7.55 -5.38
C LYS A 270 6.37 9.09 -5.31
N ILE A 271 6.96 9.79 -6.30
CA ILE A 271 6.85 11.26 -6.42
C ILE A 271 5.39 11.71 -6.54
N ASP A 272 4.62 11.11 -7.46
CA ASP A 272 3.22 11.51 -7.70
C ASP A 272 2.38 11.35 -6.43
N THR A 273 2.58 10.25 -5.70
CA THR A 273 1.85 9.99 -4.45
C THR A 273 2.26 10.98 -3.35
N LEU A 274 3.56 11.27 -3.20
CA LEU A 274 4.04 12.26 -2.23
C LEU A 274 3.49 13.66 -2.55
N HIS A 275 3.50 14.07 -3.82
CA HIS A 275 2.90 15.33 -4.26
C HIS A 275 1.41 15.39 -3.97
N MET A 276 0.65 14.32 -4.24
CA MET A 276 -0.77 14.26 -3.94
C MET A 276 -1.04 14.60 -2.46
N PHE A 277 -0.32 13.98 -1.51
CA PHE A 277 -0.49 14.28 -0.08
C PHE A 277 -0.04 15.68 0.30
N LEU A 278 1.10 16.15 -0.23
CA LEU A 278 1.65 17.47 0.08
C LEU A 278 0.78 18.60 -0.45
N GLN A 279 0.14 18.41 -1.60
CA GLN A 279 -0.77 19.37 -2.22
C GLN A 279 -2.16 19.35 -1.60
N SER A 280 -2.60 18.18 -1.10
CA SER A 280 -3.94 18.01 -0.50
C SER A 280 -3.99 18.34 1.00
N THR A 281 -2.86 18.71 1.62
CA THR A 281 -2.79 19.04 3.05
C THR A 281 -1.93 20.30 3.26
N TYR A 282 -2.32 21.18 4.18
CA TYR A 282 -1.62 22.48 4.34
C TYR A 282 -0.57 22.56 5.45
N HIS A 283 -0.78 21.89 6.58
CA HIS A 283 0.07 22.04 7.78
C HIS A 283 0.65 20.72 8.30
N ARG A 284 0.28 19.60 7.67
CA ARG A 284 0.67 18.25 8.05
C ARG A 284 2.15 17.99 7.83
N LEU A 285 2.84 17.45 8.83
CA LEU A 285 4.24 17.09 8.72
C LEU A 285 4.38 15.64 8.22
N PHE A 286 5.41 15.40 7.42
CA PHE A 286 5.72 14.09 6.87
C PHE A 286 7.05 13.57 7.39
N VAL A 287 7.06 12.30 7.79
CA VAL A 287 8.27 11.52 8.06
C VAL A 287 8.37 10.47 6.97
N LEU A 288 9.46 10.49 6.21
CA LEU A 288 9.69 9.60 5.07
C LEU A 288 10.61 8.45 5.50
N ILE A 289 10.20 7.20 5.29
CA ILE A 289 10.96 6.02 5.67
C ILE A 289 11.10 5.11 4.45
N GLY A 290 12.33 4.86 4.04
CA GLY A 290 12.60 4.08 2.84
C GLY A 290 13.91 3.33 2.93
N ASP A 291 14.32 2.71 1.82
CA ASP A 291 15.54 1.92 1.74
C ASP A 291 16.56 2.54 0.78
N ILE A 292 17.83 2.17 0.91
CA ILE A 292 18.88 2.68 0.05
C ILE A 292 18.93 2.03 -1.34
N PHE A 293 18.32 0.85 -1.49
CA PHE A 293 18.43 -0.03 -2.65
C PHE A 293 17.46 0.33 -3.78
N GLN A 294 16.41 1.10 -3.48
CA GLN A 294 15.49 1.65 -4.47
C GLN A 294 15.68 3.16 -4.69
N SER A 295 14.66 3.79 -5.28
CA SER A 295 14.62 5.21 -5.62
C SER A 295 14.36 6.14 -4.43
N ASP A 296 14.16 5.61 -3.22
CA ASP A 296 13.73 6.39 -2.05
C ASP A 296 14.65 7.57 -1.72
N PRO A 297 16.00 7.43 -1.71
CA PRO A 297 16.85 8.57 -1.41
C PRO A 297 16.68 9.71 -2.40
N ASP A 298 16.61 9.41 -3.71
CA ASP A 298 16.46 10.42 -4.76
C ASP A 298 15.08 11.08 -4.68
N VAL A 299 14.03 10.27 -4.50
CA VAL A 299 12.65 10.74 -4.34
C VAL A 299 12.54 11.67 -3.13
N TYR A 300 13.04 11.25 -1.97
CA TYR A 300 12.93 12.02 -0.74
C TYR A 300 13.78 13.29 -0.77
N ALA A 301 14.94 13.27 -1.44
CA ALA A 301 15.74 14.48 -1.65
C ALA A 301 14.99 15.50 -2.50
N SER A 302 14.38 15.05 -3.61
CA SER A 302 13.59 15.89 -4.50
C SER A 302 12.38 16.50 -3.79
N ILE A 303 11.67 15.69 -2.99
CA ILE A 303 10.53 16.16 -2.20
C ILE A 303 10.97 17.15 -1.12
N TYR A 304 12.07 16.88 -0.41
CA TYR A 304 12.60 17.80 0.59
C TYR A 304 13.00 19.15 -0.02
N ALA A 305 13.63 19.15 -1.20
CA ALA A 305 14.01 20.38 -1.89
C ALA A 305 12.80 21.27 -2.22
N GLN A 306 11.66 20.66 -2.54
CA GLN A 306 10.41 21.37 -2.85
C GLN A 306 9.62 21.77 -1.60
N TYR A 307 9.63 20.94 -0.54
CA TYR A 307 8.79 21.11 0.66
C TYR A 307 9.58 20.99 1.98
N PRO A 308 10.69 21.74 2.19
CA PRO A 308 11.62 21.51 3.31
C PRO A 308 10.98 21.72 4.69
N ASN A 309 9.96 22.56 4.78
CA ASN A 309 9.24 22.86 6.01
C ASN A 309 8.17 21.82 6.36
N ARG A 310 7.75 20.98 5.39
CA ARG A 310 6.74 19.93 5.60
C ARG A 310 7.40 18.56 5.87
N ILE A 311 8.64 18.37 5.44
CA ILE A 311 9.40 17.14 5.72
C ILE A 311 10.12 17.26 7.07
N ALA A 312 9.62 16.55 8.07
CA ALA A 312 10.15 16.58 9.43
C ALA A 312 11.46 15.81 9.55
N ARG A 313 11.46 14.56 9.05
CA ARG A 313 12.63 13.66 9.04
C ARG A 313 12.56 12.71 7.84
N ILE A 314 13.74 12.22 7.44
CA ILE A 314 13.94 11.17 6.44
C ILE A 314 14.77 10.06 7.10
N PHE A 315 14.28 8.83 7.06
CA PHE A 315 15.01 7.66 7.54
C PHE A 315 15.27 6.71 6.38
N ILE A 316 16.55 6.40 6.13
CA ILE A 316 16.95 5.45 5.07
C ILE A 316 17.53 4.19 5.68
N ARG A 317 16.92 3.05 5.36
CA ARG A 317 17.44 1.75 5.73
C ARG A 317 18.64 1.40 4.87
N LYS A 318 19.73 0.98 5.50
CA LYS A 318 20.92 0.42 4.85
C LYS A 318 21.53 -0.68 5.72
N TYR A 319 22.36 -1.53 5.14
CA TYR A 319 23.22 -2.42 5.93
C TYR A 319 24.35 -1.62 6.60
N LYS A 320 24.78 -2.04 7.80
CA LYS A 320 25.83 -1.31 8.54
C LYS A 320 27.11 -1.13 7.72
N ASP A 321 27.55 -2.20 7.05
CA ASP A 321 28.81 -2.25 6.31
C ASP A 321 28.70 -1.73 4.86
N ASP A 322 27.60 -1.06 4.50
CA ASP A 322 27.43 -0.47 3.16
C ASP A 322 28.03 0.94 3.06
N ASP A 323 29.36 1.01 3.00
CA ASP A 323 30.13 2.26 2.87
C ASP A 323 29.85 3.00 1.56
N ASN A 324 29.65 2.25 0.47
CA ASN A 324 29.33 2.84 -0.84
C ASN A 324 27.93 3.45 -0.83
N GLY A 325 26.97 2.75 -0.23
CA GLY A 325 25.66 3.29 0.07
C GLY A 325 25.74 4.56 0.90
N GLN A 326 26.51 4.56 1.99
CA GLN A 326 26.69 5.77 2.80
C GLN A 326 27.19 6.94 1.94
N LYS A 327 28.28 6.77 1.16
CA LYS A 327 28.80 7.82 0.27
C LYS A 327 27.77 8.31 -0.75
N ARG A 328 26.93 7.41 -1.27
CA ARG A 328 25.82 7.78 -2.15
C ARG A 328 24.82 8.69 -1.43
N LEU A 329 24.41 8.34 -0.21
CA LEU A 329 23.51 9.18 0.59
C LEU A 329 24.12 10.54 0.93
N GLU A 330 25.40 10.59 1.29
CA GLU A 330 26.14 11.85 1.51
C GLU A 330 26.07 12.77 0.28
N THR A 331 26.10 12.19 -0.92
CA THR A 331 26.04 12.93 -2.19
C THR A 331 24.62 13.41 -2.49
N ILE A 332 23.62 12.53 -2.36
CA ILE A 332 22.21 12.84 -2.65
C ILE A 332 21.67 13.88 -1.65
N PHE A 333 21.99 13.74 -0.37
CA PHE A 333 21.51 14.60 0.71
C PHE A 333 22.49 15.70 1.10
N LYS A 334 23.44 16.05 0.23
CA LYS A 334 24.48 17.06 0.51
C LYS A 334 23.91 18.43 0.96
N ASP A 335 22.75 18.80 0.41
CA ASP A 335 22.08 20.07 0.66
C ASP A 335 20.96 19.95 1.73
N ILE A 336 20.82 18.78 2.35
CA ILE A 336 19.84 18.51 3.40
C ILE A 336 20.56 18.50 4.76
N PRO A 337 20.14 19.32 5.74
CA PRO A 337 20.74 19.35 7.06
C PRO A 337 20.80 17.97 7.69
N ARG A 338 21.90 17.63 8.38
CA ARG A 338 22.04 16.34 9.07
C ARG A 338 20.97 16.06 10.11
N THR A 339 20.38 17.11 10.67
CA THR A 339 19.25 16.98 11.60
C THR A 339 17.98 16.48 10.93
N LYS A 340 17.88 16.52 9.60
CA LYS A 340 16.68 16.12 8.85
C LYS A 340 16.73 14.68 8.37
N TRP A 341 17.86 14.00 8.42
CA TRP A 341 17.94 12.63 7.95
C TRP A 341 18.91 11.76 8.74
N ALA A 342 18.58 10.47 8.83
CA ALA A 342 19.42 9.47 9.48
C ALA A 342 19.30 8.13 8.75
N THR A 343 20.27 7.25 8.99
CA THR A 343 20.26 5.88 8.47
C THR A 343 19.99 4.89 9.59
N PHE A 344 19.37 3.77 9.28
CA PHE A 344 19.09 2.68 10.24
C PHE A 344 19.27 1.32 9.56
N GLU A 345 19.42 0.25 10.35
CA GLU A 345 19.40 -1.13 9.83
C GLU A 345 18.18 -1.91 10.33
N THR A 346 17.76 -1.61 11.56
CA THR A 346 16.62 -2.20 12.27
C THR A 346 15.81 -1.11 12.97
N GLY A 347 14.61 -1.46 13.44
CA GLY A 347 13.77 -0.52 14.19
C GLY A 347 14.38 -0.06 15.52
N ASP A 348 15.34 -0.80 16.08
CA ASP A 348 16.02 -0.43 17.33
C ASP A 348 17.00 0.75 17.15
N ASP A 349 17.46 0.99 15.92
CA ASP A 349 18.34 2.12 15.59
C ASP A 349 17.54 3.44 15.44
N LEU A 350 16.21 3.37 15.34
CA LEU A 350 15.35 4.52 15.11
C LEU A 350 14.99 5.25 16.42
N PRO A 351 15.00 6.60 16.43
CA PRO A 351 14.74 7.35 17.64
C PRO A 351 13.28 7.28 18.05
N LYS A 352 13.04 7.07 19.35
CA LYS A 352 11.70 7.25 19.95
C LYS A 352 11.22 8.71 19.86
N ASP A 353 12.14 9.66 19.89
CA ASP A 353 11.86 11.10 19.82
C ASP A 353 12.37 11.69 18.50
N ILE A 354 11.46 11.90 17.55
CA ILE A 354 11.77 12.35 16.18
C ILE A 354 11.93 13.89 16.11
N PHE A 355 11.17 14.61 16.94
CA PHE A 355 11.02 16.07 16.87
C PHE A 355 11.83 16.84 17.93
N MET A 356 12.77 16.18 18.61
CA MET A 356 13.72 16.85 19.51
C MET A 356 14.91 17.45 18.75
#